data_AF-A0A7S9NQ96-F1
#
_entry.id   AF-A0A7S9NQ96-F1
#
_cell.length_a   1.000
_cell.length_b   1.000
_cell.length_c   1.000
_cell.angle_alpha   90.00
_cell.angle_beta   90.00
_cell.angle_gamma   90.00
#
_symmetry.space_group_name_H-M   'P 1'
#
loop_
_entity.id
_entity.type
_entity.pdbx_description
1 polymer ?
#
loop_
_entity_poly.entity_id
_entity_poly.type
_entity_poly.pdbx_seq_one_letter_code
_entity_poly.pdbx_strand_id
1 'polypeptide(L)' 'MLSQNRLLFYIAGDVSGYNVVKYIYGEKSDYSFFTAHFFYKILSPIKVISLLPDIW' A
#
# COMPACT_ATOMS: atom_id res chain seq x y z
N MET A 1 2.28 -26.50 5.33
CA MET A 1 2.45 -25.04 5.30
C MET A 1 1.25 -24.45 4.57
N LEU A 2 0.37 -23.72 5.26
CA LEU A 2 -0.65 -22.92 4.58
C LEU A 2 0.08 -21.79 3.85
N SER A 3 0.02 -21.72 2.52
CA SER A 3 0.49 -20.54 1.81
C SER A 3 -0.41 -19.38 2.26
N GLN A 4 0.16 -18.42 3.00
CA GLN A 4 -0.59 -17.23 3.39
C GLN A 4 -0.78 -16.36 2.16
N ASN A 5 -1.86 -16.64 1.41
CA ASN A 5 -2.28 -15.87 0.25
C ASN A 5 -2.86 -14.52 0.71
N ARG A 6 -1.97 -13.60 1.10
CA ARG A 6 -2.35 -12.25 1.55
C ARG A 6 -2.77 -11.39 0.37
N LEU A 7 -3.92 -10.73 0.48
CA LEU A 7 -4.40 -9.72 -0.46
C LEU A 7 -4.34 -8.36 0.21
N LEU A 8 -3.89 -7.34 -0.52
CA LEU A 8 -3.89 -5.95 -0.06
C LEU A 8 -4.97 -5.18 -0.82
N PHE A 9 -6.00 -4.72 -0.11
CA PHE A 9 -6.99 -3.79 -0.65
C PHE A 9 -6.67 -2.38 -0.16
N TYR A 10 -6.79 -1.37 -1.02
CA TYR A 10 -6.70 0.03 -0.62
C TYR A 10 -7.66 0.89 -1.42
N ILE A 11 -8.11 1.99 -0.81
CA ILE A 11 -8.95 3.00 -1.46
C ILE A 11 -8.04 4.09 -2.01
N ALA A 12 -8.17 4.39 -3.31
CA ALA A 12 -7.41 5.46 -3.93
C ALA A 12 -8.03 6.82 -3.61
N GLY A 13 -7.20 7.81 -3.35
CA GLY A 13 -7.58 9.23 -3.34
C GLY A 13 -6.77 9.99 -4.39
N ASP A 14 -6.99 11.31 -4.48
CA ASP A 14 -6.16 12.18 -5.32
C ASP A 14 -4.70 12.17 -4.84
N VAL A 15 -3.82 11.70 -5.72
CA VAL A 15 -2.37 11.57 -5.45
C VAL A 15 -1.60 12.85 -5.76
N SER A 16 -2.23 13.87 -6.35
CA SER A 16 -1.56 15.10 -6.81
C SER A 16 -0.90 15.87 -5.66
N GLY A 17 -1.44 15.77 -4.44
CA GLY A 17 -0.89 16.37 -3.23
C GLY A 17 0.02 15.45 -2.40
N TYR A 18 0.31 14.23 -2.86
CA TYR A 18 1.06 13.27 -2.08
C TYR A 18 2.55 13.57 -2.15
N ASN A 19 3.23 13.45 -1.01
CA ASN A 19 4.66 13.65 -0.89
C ASN A 19 5.35 12.33 -0.55
N VAL A 20 6.60 12.18 -0.98
CA VAL A 20 7.45 11.08 -0.52
C VAL A 20 7.72 11.26 0.96
N VAL A 21 7.22 10.33 1.78
CA VAL A 21 7.42 10.31 3.23
C VAL A 21 7.98 8.97 3.68
N LYS A 22 8.60 8.96 4.87
CA LYS A 22 9.06 7.73 5.51
C LYS A 22 7.90 7.08 6.24
N TYR A 23 7.49 5.90 5.79
CA TYR A 23 6.52 5.06 6.51
C TYR A 23 7.24 4.16 7.50
N ILE A 24 6.61 3.93 8.66
CA ILE A 24 7.13 3.06 9.73
C ILE A 24 6.02 2.11 10.16
N TYR A 25 6.31 0.81 10.19
CA TYR A 25 5.40 -0.22 10.68
C TYR A 25 6.18 -1.37 11.33
N GLY A 26 6.06 -1.49 12.66
CA GLY A 26 6.95 -2.35 13.45
C GLY A 26 8.40 -1.89 13.30
N GLU A 27 9.29 -2.83 13.01
CA GLU A 27 10.72 -2.57 12.76
C GLU A 27 11.04 -2.22 11.30
N LYS A 28 10.04 -2.22 10.41
CA LYS A 28 10.23 -1.93 8.99
C LYS A 28 9.98 -0.46 8.71
N SER A 29 10.84 0.15 7.90
CA SER A 29 10.62 1.49 7.37
C SER A 29 11.11 1.61 5.94
N ASP A 30 10.41 2.38 5.12
CA ASP A 30 10.81 2.69 3.76
C ASP A 30 10.15 4.00 3.31
N TYR A 31 10.73 4.66 2.32
CA TYR A 31 10.16 5.85 1.70
C TYR A 31 9.18 5.46 0.60
N SER A 32 8.02 6.12 0.59
CA SER A 32 7.06 6.02 -0.51
C SER A 32 6.21 7.28 -0.57
N PHE A 33 5.64 7.58 -1.74
CA PHE A 33 4.64 8.64 -1.85
C PHE A 33 3.23 8.18 -1.46
N PHE A 34 2.97 6.87 -1.32
CA PHE A 34 1.65 6.36 -0.92
C PHE A 34 1.73 5.05 -0.13
N THR A 35 0.83 4.90 0.83
CA THR A 35 0.87 3.86 1.85
C THR A 35 0.73 2.44 1.31
N ALA A 36 -0.07 2.23 0.26
CA ALA A 36 -0.31 0.90 -0.30
C ALA A 36 0.97 0.28 -0.90
N HIS A 37 1.84 1.09 -1.50
CA HIS A 37 3.13 0.61 -2.00
C HIS A 37 4.10 0.25 -0.88
N PHE A 38 4.11 1.02 0.22
CA PHE A 38 4.87 0.64 1.42
C PHE A 38 4.42 -0.74 1.93
N PHE A 39 3.11 -0.96 2.08
CA PHE A 39 2.58 -2.25 2.52
C PHE A 39 2.84 -3.40 1.55
N TYR A 40 2.81 -3.16 0.24
CA TYR A 40 3.20 -4.16 -0.75
C TYR A 40 4.63 -4.68 -0.50
N LYS A 41 5.58 -3.77 -0.30
CA LYS A 41 6.98 -4.13 -0.02
C LYS A 41 7.14 -4.92 1.28
N ILE A 42 6.46 -4.50 2.34
CA ILE A 42 6.69 -5.07 3.67
C ILE A 42 5.88 -6.35 3.97
N LEU A 43 4.70 -6.51 3.36
CA LEU A 43 3.80 -7.64 3.59
C LEU A 43 3.87 -8.71 2.48
N SER A 44 4.46 -8.38 1.33
CA SER A 44 4.56 -9.28 0.16
C SER A 44 3.23 -9.99 -0.15
N PRO A 45 2.12 -9.24 -0.36
CA PRO A 45 0.84 -9.83 -0.72
C PRO A 45 0.92 -10.45 -2.12
N ILE A 46 0.10 -11.47 -2.38
CA ILE A 46 0.03 -12.13 -3.69
C ILE A 46 -0.66 -11.25 -4.74
N LYS A 47 -1.54 -10.34 -4.30
CA LYS A 47 -2.21 -9.35 -5.16
C LYS A 47 -2.50 -8.07 -4.38
N VAL A 48 -2.56 -6.96 -5.11
CA VAL A 48 -2.99 -5.66 -4.62
C VAL A 48 -4.20 -5.23 -5.44
N ILE A 49 -5.28 -4.81 -4.78
CA ILE A 49 -6.53 -4.35 -5.40
C ILE A 49 -6.74 -2.89 -5.00
N SER A 50 -6.78 -2.00 -5.98
CA SER A 50 -7.13 -0.60 -5.79
C SER A 50 -8.64 -0.42 -5.97
N LEU A 51 -9.28 0.23 -5.00
CA LEU A 51 -10.67 0.67 -5.07
C LEU A 51 -10.64 2.16 -5.44
N LEU A 52 -10.80 2.45 -6.74
CA LEU A 52 -10.89 3.83 -7.21
C LEU A 52 -12.34 4.30 -7.08
N PRO A 53 -12.61 5.45 -6.45
CA PRO A 53 -13.93 6.05 -6.50
C PRO A 53 -14.23 6.52 -7.93
N ASP A 54 -15.50 6.43 -8.34
CA ASP A 54 -15.95 6.93 -9.65
C ASP A 54 -15.87 8.46 -9.77
N ILE A 55 -15.72 9.15 -8.65
CA ILE A 55 -15.72 10.61 -8.55
C ILE A 55 -14.29 11.12 -8.77
N TRP A 56 -14.08 11.76 -9.92
CA TRP A 56 -12.91 12.56 -10.28
C TRP A 56 -13.24 14.05 -10.20
#